data_AF-A0A6P3WT88-F1
#
_entry.id   AF-A0A6P3WT88-F1
#
_cell.length_a   1.000
_cell.length_b   1.000
_cell.length_c   1.000
_cell.angle_alpha   90.00
_cell.angle_beta   90.00
_cell.angle_gamma   90.00
#
_symmetry.space_group_name_H-M   'P 1'
#
loop_
_entity.id
_entity.type
_entity.pdbx_description
1 polymer ?
#
loop_
_entity_poly.entity_id
_entity_poly.type
_entity_poly.pdbx_seq_one_letter_code
_entity_poly.pdbx_strand_id
1 'polypeptide(L)'
;MLSRLSAVVASILVHQIHFLCTASTLGAKSFPGLENLPRSFWHELSSPFTEVYEVESFVTETSGTPEPRPFFEDPESNITVQLGAQVYMHCRVQNLQNTLKVSWVRRRGEELHLLTIGLDTYASDSRFSLAFEKPNDWRLLLRSATERDAGLYECQVSAHPPLIRTVHLAVSVPKVEIVDEHGATAGDKFYKAGSTIELKCVVSNIPQPTGYVTWRHGTRTLNYDTTRGGISVKTDMGAAGAVSRLYIANANKKDSGNYSCALADVAAATMVSVHVLNGENPAAMQHGGTTAPRATFIFTVVISLSSLLR
;
A
#
# COMPACT_ATOMS: atom_id res chain seq x y z
N MET A 1 25.64 -44.97 15.85
CA MET A 1 26.81 -45.70 15.34
C MET A 1 26.40 -46.35 14.02
N LEU A 2 26.93 -46.10 12.84
CA LEU A 2 28.00 -45.26 12.31
C LEU A 2 27.48 -44.89 10.90
N SER A 3 27.33 -43.60 10.58
CA SER A 3 28.15 -42.91 9.57
C SER A 3 28.32 -43.69 8.26
N ARG A 4 27.77 -43.21 7.14
CA ARG A 4 28.54 -42.28 6.27
C ARG A 4 30.03 -42.61 6.28
N LEU A 5 30.43 -43.56 5.43
CA LEU A 5 31.78 -43.79 4.90
C LEU A 5 31.57 -44.93 3.90
N SER A 6 31.42 -44.66 2.61
CA SER A 6 32.60 -44.68 1.74
C SER A 6 32.19 -44.08 0.40
N ALA A 7 32.48 -42.79 0.25
CA ALA A 7 32.84 -42.27 -1.05
C ALA A 7 34.36 -42.41 -1.15
N VAL A 8 34.82 -42.90 -2.30
CA VAL A 8 36.19 -42.77 -2.80
C VAL A 8 37.23 -43.70 -2.17
N VAL A 9 37.34 -44.93 -2.69
CA VAL A 9 38.64 -45.54 -3.01
C VAL A 9 38.50 -46.40 -4.27
N ALA A 10 39.34 -46.08 -5.28
CA ALA A 10 39.73 -46.86 -6.45
C ALA A 10 38.60 -47.27 -7.43
N SER A 11 38.33 -46.60 -8.55
CA SER A 11 39.23 -46.05 -9.57
C SER A 11 40.37 -46.99 -9.93
N ILE A 12 40.41 -47.35 -11.23
CA ILE A 12 41.56 -47.88 -11.96
C ILE A 12 41.68 -49.42 -11.87
N LEU A 13 41.75 -50.22 -12.93
CA LEU A 13 42.18 -50.07 -14.33
C LEU A 13 41.45 -51.25 -15.06
N VAL A 14 40.81 -51.05 -16.24
CA VAL A 14 41.35 -51.50 -17.56
C VAL A 14 41.17 -53.01 -17.81
N HIS A 15 40.70 -53.54 -18.94
CA HIS A 15 40.45 -53.08 -20.30
C HIS A 15 39.57 -54.15 -20.97
N GLN A 16 38.56 -53.74 -21.74
CA GLN A 16 38.68 -53.76 -23.20
C GLN A 16 38.00 -52.49 -23.70
N ILE A 17 38.69 -51.45 -24.21
CA ILE A 17 39.49 -51.36 -25.46
C ILE A 17 38.68 -51.76 -26.68
N HIS A 18 38.60 -51.02 -27.78
CA HIS A 18 39.08 -49.71 -28.28
C HIS A 18 38.31 -49.57 -29.61
N PHE A 19 38.03 -48.40 -30.19
CA PHE A 19 38.99 -47.50 -30.85
C PHE A 19 38.20 -46.22 -31.17
N LEU A 20 38.47 -45.08 -30.52
CA LEU A 20 39.43 -44.03 -30.91
C LEU A 20 39.17 -43.48 -32.32
N CYS A 21 38.58 -42.29 -32.46
CA CYS A 21 39.16 -40.94 -32.27
C CYS A 21 39.84 -40.44 -33.56
N THR A 22 39.45 -39.27 -34.07
CA THR A 22 40.33 -38.09 -34.18
C THR A 22 39.59 -36.89 -34.79
N ALA A 23 40.17 -35.72 -34.51
CA ALA A 23 39.62 -34.38 -34.60
C ALA A 23 39.57 -33.77 -36.01
N SER A 24 38.77 -32.71 -36.15
CA SER A 24 39.05 -31.47 -36.92
C SER A 24 37.82 -30.54 -36.81
N THR A 25 37.89 -29.38 -36.15
CA THR A 25 38.29 -28.04 -36.65
C THR A 25 37.58 -27.56 -37.93
N LEU A 26 36.85 -26.45 -37.78
CA LEU A 26 36.39 -25.46 -38.79
C LEU A 26 35.61 -25.95 -40.02
N GLY A 27 34.39 -25.42 -40.18
CA GLY A 27 33.65 -25.52 -41.44
C GLY A 27 32.34 -24.72 -41.41
N ALA A 28 32.42 -23.45 -41.83
CA ALA A 28 31.27 -22.67 -42.22
C ALA A 28 30.48 -23.42 -43.31
N LYS A 29 29.15 -23.52 -43.17
CA LYS A 29 28.30 -24.09 -44.21
C LYS A 29 28.32 -23.17 -45.43
N SER A 30 28.76 -23.72 -46.56
CA SER A 30 28.70 -23.09 -47.87
C SER A 30 27.25 -23.00 -48.36
N PHE A 31 26.84 -21.79 -48.76
CA PHE A 31 25.72 -21.60 -49.68
C PHE A 31 26.18 -22.06 -51.07
N PRO A 32 25.42 -22.90 -51.79
CA PRO A 32 25.70 -23.18 -53.18
C PRO A 32 24.99 -22.16 -54.08
N GLY A 33 25.71 -21.64 -55.07
CA GLY A 33 25.09 -21.04 -56.26
C GLY A 33 25.47 -19.59 -56.56
N LEU A 34 26.71 -19.35 -56.99
CA LEU A 34 27.00 -18.21 -57.88
C LEU A 34 28.07 -18.55 -58.93
N GLU A 35 28.17 -19.83 -59.28
CA GLU A 35 29.03 -20.28 -60.39
C GLU A 35 28.19 -20.23 -61.65
N ASN A 36 28.12 -19.03 -62.26
CA ASN A 36 27.96 -18.77 -63.71
C ASN A 36 27.42 -17.35 -63.95
N LEU A 37 28.12 -16.32 -63.45
CA LEU A 37 27.91 -14.95 -63.93
C LEU A 37 28.99 -14.57 -64.96
N PRO A 38 28.60 -13.99 -66.12
CA PRO A 38 29.54 -13.61 -67.17
C PRO A 38 30.49 -12.50 -66.71
N ARG A 39 31.71 -12.50 -67.26
CA ARG A 39 32.84 -11.62 -66.89
C ARG A 39 32.57 -10.10 -66.98
N SER A 40 31.45 -9.67 -67.57
CA SER A 40 31.05 -8.26 -67.62
C SER A 40 30.44 -7.73 -66.33
N PHE A 41 30.09 -8.59 -65.37
CA PHE A 41 29.46 -8.14 -64.12
C PHE A 41 30.42 -7.37 -63.18
N TRP A 42 31.73 -7.61 -63.28
CA TRP A 42 32.72 -6.98 -62.39
C TRP A 42 33.29 -5.65 -62.92
N HIS A 43 32.87 -5.19 -64.10
CA HIS A 43 33.33 -3.92 -64.67
C HIS A 43 32.48 -2.69 -64.29
N GLU A 44 31.40 -2.86 -63.52
CA GLU A 44 30.53 -1.75 -63.08
C GLU A 44 30.66 -1.35 -61.60
N LEU A 45 31.55 -1.99 -60.81
CA LEU A 45 31.74 -1.65 -59.40
C LEU A 45 33.04 -0.90 -59.08
N SER A 46 33.73 -0.39 -60.09
CA SER A 46 34.90 0.49 -59.91
C SER A 46 34.66 1.87 -60.51
N SER A 47 33.67 2.59 -59.98
CA SER A 47 33.59 4.05 -60.12
C SER A 47 33.84 4.67 -58.75
N PRO A 48 34.89 5.50 -58.57
CA PRO A 48 35.04 6.29 -57.38
C PRO A 48 34.02 7.43 -57.45
N PHE A 49 32.84 7.23 -56.86
CA PHE A 49 31.89 8.33 -56.68
C PHE A 49 32.42 9.23 -55.56
N THR A 50 33.07 10.31 -55.94
CA THR A 50 33.35 11.43 -55.05
C THR A 50 32.01 12.04 -54.64
N GLU A 51 31.47 11.66 -53.48
CA GLU A 51 30.42 12.46 -52.83
C GLU A 51 31.03 13.79 -52.42
N VAL A 52 30.90 14.77 -53.31
CA VAL A 52 30.93 16.17 -52.92
C VAL A 52 29.71 16.36 -52.01
N TYR A 53 29.95 16.59 -50.72
CA TYR A 53 28.93 17.15 -49.84
C TYR A 53 28.63 18.57 -50.36
N GLU A 54 27.72 18.68 -51.31
CA GLU A 54 27.00 19.92 -51.56
C GLU A 54 26.14 20.14 -50.31
N VAL A 55 26.58 21.08 -49.46
CA VAL A 55 25.71 21.66 -48.45
C VAL A 55 24.65 22.44 -49.24
N GLU A 56 23.56 21.78 -49.62
CA GLU A 56 22.33 22.47 -49.98
C GLU A 56 21.85 23.17 -48.70
N SER A 57 22.27 24.43 -48.54
CA SER A 57 21.57 25.37 -47.70
C SER A 57 20.20 25.56 -48.33
N PHE A 58 19.25 24.72 -47.93
CA PHE A 58 17.85 24.98 -48.20
C PHE A 58 17.47 26.18 -47.34
N VAL A 59 17.62 27.37 -47.92
CA VAL A 59 16.98 28.58 -47.44
C VAL A 59 15.50 28.40 -47.71
N THR A 60 14.81 27.70 -46.81
CA THR A 60 13.38 27.91 -46.63
C THR A 60 13.23 29.26 -45.94
N GLU A 61 13.01 30.29 -46.76
CA GLU A 61 12.27 31.48 -46.33
C GLU A 61 10.91 31.02 -45.79
N THR A 62 10.87 30.78 -44.49
CA THR A 62 9.65 30.93 -43.71
C THR A 62 10.03 31.88 -42.59
N SER A 63 9.55 33.11 -42.69
CA SER A 63 9.56 34.11 -41.63
C SER A 63 8.63 33.68 -40.49
N GLY A 64 8.95 32.57 -39.83
CA GLY A 64 8.30 32.09 -38.62
C GLY A 64 9.30 32.18 -37.49
N THR A 65 9.01 33.02 -36.48
CA THR A 65 9.65 32.87 -35.18
C THR A 65 9.48 31.41 -34.72
N PRO A 66 10.54 30.72 -34.24
CA PRO A 66 10.41 29.37 -33.72
C PRO A 66 9.27 29.31 -32.70
N GLU A 67 8.27 28.47 -32.95
CA GLU A 67 7.13 28.33 -32.04
C GLU A 67 7.67 27.90 -30.66
N PRO A 68 7.29 28.60 -29.57
CA PRO A 68 7.88 28.33 -28.28
C PRO A 68 7.56 26.91 -27.82
N ARG A 69 8.55 26.27 -27.17
CA ARG A 69 8.40 24.90 -26.67
C ARG A 69 7.45 24.86 -25.48
N PRO A 70 6.61 23.82 -25.37
CA PRO A 70 5.75 23.65 -24.20
C PRO A 70 6.58 23.37 -22.95
N PHE A 71 6.07 23.80 -21.79
CA PHE A 71 6.65 23.48 -20.49
C PHE A 71 5.57 23.45 -19.41
N PHE A 72 5.87 22.74 -18.32
CA PHE A 72 5.00 22.73 -17.13
C PHE A 72 5.29 23.96 -16.28
N GLU A 73 4.26 24.68 -15.90
CA GLU A 73 4.37 25.83 -14.98
C GLU A 73 4.66 25.38 -13.55
N ASP A 74 4.10 24.23 -13.18
CA ASP A 74 4.14 23.72 -11.82
C ASP A 74 5.21 22.63 -11.64
N PRO A 75 5.77 22.51 -10.42
CA PRO A 75 6.67 21.42 -10.08
C PRO A 75 5.92 20.09 -9.84
N GLU A 76 6.69 19.04 -9.61
CA GLU A 76 6.19 17.79 -9.03
C GLU A 76 5.51 18.07 -7.68
N SER A 77 4.46 17.32 -7.35
CA SER A 77 3.65 17.61 -6.16
C SER A 77 3.18 16.36 -5.43
N ASN A 78 3.06 16.49 -4.10
CA ASN A 78 2.52 15.46 -3.21
C ASN A 78 1.17 15.94 -2.67
N ILE A 79 0.12 15.19 -2.98
CA ILE A 79 -1.25 15.50 -2.57
C ILE A 79 -1.70 14.43 -1.59
N THR A 80 -2.03 14.83 -0.36
CA THR A 80 -2.63 13.93 0.63
C THR A 80 -4.08 14.31 0.87
N VAL A 81 -4.99 13.36 0.65
CA VAL A 81 -6.43 13.57 0.85
C VAL A 81 -7.02 12.53 1.80
N GLN A 82 -8.22 12.79 2.32
CA GLN A 82 -8.97 11.80 3.08
C GLN A 82 -9.74 10.85 2.17
N LEU A 83 -10.06 9.65 2.68
CA LEU A 83 -10.94 8.70 2.03
C LEU A 83 -12.28 9.36 1.62
N GLY A 84 -12.72 9.11 0.38
CA GLY A 84 -13.94 9.65 -0.19
C GLY A 84 -13.82 11.09 -0.72
N ALA A 85 -12.69 11.77 -0.50
CA ALA A 85 -12.51 13.13 -0.97
C ALA A 85 -12.45 13.22 -2.50
N GLN A 86 -12.90 14.36 -3.02
CA GLN A 86 -12.70 14.74 -4.42
C GLN A 86 -11.33 15.40 -4.59
N VAL A 87 -10.58 14.97 -5.61
CA VAL A 87 -9.20 15.43 -5.86
C VAL A 87 -9.08 16.03 -7.26
N TYR A 88 -8.41 17.18 -7.35
CA TYR A 88 -7.96 17.76 -8.60
C TYR A 88 -6.43 17.69 -8.67
N MET A 89 -5.91 16.89 -9.58
CA MET A 89 -4.48 16.87 -9.89
C MET A 89 -4.24 17.87 -11.02
N HIS A 90 -3.66 19.02 -10.68
CA HIS A 90 -3.44 20.11 -11.63
C HIS A 90 -2.31 19.80 -12.60
N CYS A 91 -2.43 20.28 -13.84
CA CYS A 91 -1.38 20.23 -14.83
C CYS A 91 -1.46 21.43 -15.78
N ARG A 92 -0.83 22.54 -15.37
CA ARG A 92 -0.69 23.74 -16.19
C ARG A 92 0.44 23.59 -17.20
N VAL A 93 0.09 23.70 -18.49
CA VAL A 93 1.04 23.60 -19.60
C VAL A 93 1.04 24.90 -20.39
N GLN A 94 2.18 25.58 -20.45
CA GLN A 94 2.34 26.81 -21.25
C GLN A 94 2.83 26.46 -22.65
N ASN A 95 2.57 27.32 -23.63
CA ASN A 95 2.98 27.14 -25.04
C ASN A 95 2.58 25.79 -25.64
N LEU A 96 1.41 25.26 -25.26
CA LEU A 96 0.90 24.02 -25.83
C LEU A 96 0.40 24.27 -27.26
N GLN A 97 1.10 23.69 -28.21
CA GLN A 97 0.77 23.77 -29.63
C GLN A 97 -0.47 22.91 -29.94
N ASN A 98 -1.27 23.30 -30.94
CA ASN A 98 -2.53 22.59 -31.28
C ASN A 98 -2.33 21.14 -31.72
N THR A 99 -1.14 20.82 -32.23
CA THR A 99 -0.71 19.48 -32.68
C THR A 99 -0.37 18.56 -31.50
N LEU A 100 -0.01 19.12 -30.35
CA LEU A 100 0.36 18.37 -29.16
C LEU A 100 -0.86 18.09 -28.28
N LYS A 101 -0.79 16.98 -27.55
CA LYS A 101 -1.83 16.58 -26.61
C LYS A 101 -1.25 16.40 -25.22
N VAL A 102 -2.06 16.72 -24.22
CA VAL A 102 -1.81 16.39 -22.82
C VAL A 102 -2.54 15.09 -22.51
N SER A 103 -1.87 14.16 -21.86
CA SER A 103 -2.47 12.93 -21.36
C SER A 103 -2.20 12.76 -19.87
N TRP A 104 -3.15 12.13 -19.18
CA TRP A 104 -2.92 11.61 -17.85
C TRP A 104 -2.76 10.11 -17.89
N VAL A 105 -1.69 9.64 -17.27
CA VAL A 105 -1.44 8.21 -17.06
C VAL A 105 -1.22 7.93 -15.59
N ARG A 106 -1.63 6.75 -15.16
CA ARG A 106 -1.37 6.25 -13.81
C ARG A 106 -0.32 5.15 -13.89
N ARG A 107 0.73 5.28 -13.08
CA ARG A 107 1.78 4.26 -12.98
C ARG A 107 1.42 3.24 -11.90
N ARG A 108 1.48 1.96 -12.25
CA ARG A 108 1.28 0.85 -11.32
C ARG A 108 2.39 -0.17 -11.50
N GLY A 109 3.48 -0.01 -10.74
CA GLY A 109 4.72 -0.73 -11.01
C GLY A 109 5.30 -0.30 -12.36
N GLU A 110 5.53 -1.27 -13.25
CA GLU A 110 6.01 -1.02 -14.62
C GLU A 110 4.88 -0.74 -15.63
N GLU A 111 3.62 -0.94 -15.24
CA GLU A 111 2.48 -0.74 -16.14
C GLU A 111 1.96 0.71 -16.11
N LEU A 112 1.78 1.29 -17.30
CA LEU A 112 1.13 2.59 -17.49
C LEU A 112 -0.33 2.39 -17.89
N HIS A 113 -1.24 2.90 -17.07
CA HIS A 113 -2.67 2.88 -17.34
C HIS A 113 -3.10 4.26 -17.86
N LEU A 114 -3.57 4.31 -19.10
CA LEU A 114 -4.07 5.54 -19.69
C LEU A 114 -5.38 5.96 -19.03
N LEU A 115 -5.45 7.22 -18.58
CA LEU A 115 -6.67 7.78 -18.00
C LEU A 115 -7.36 8.76 -18.95
N THR A 116 -6.63 9.69 -19.54
CA THR A 116 -7.18 10.71 -20.44
C THR A 116 -6.18 11.08 -21.54
N ILE A 117 -6.69 11.53 -22.70
CA ILE A 117 -5.90 12.18 -23.76
C ILE A 117 -6.70 13.37 -24.26
N GLY A 118 -6.10 14.56 -24.28
CA GLY A 118 -6.80 15.77 -24.65
C GLY A 118 -8.01 15.95 -23.73
N LEU A 119 -9.21 16.07 -24.29
CA LEU A 119 -10.47 16.20 -23.54
C LEU A 119 -11.16 14.86 -23.28
N ASP A 120 -10.66 13.77 -23.86
CA ASP A 120 -11.31 12.47 -23.85
C ASP A 120 -10.81 11.62 -22.67
N THR A 121 -11.74 10.92 -22.02
CA THR A 121 -11.46 10.03 -20.89
C THR A 121 -11.47 8.58 -21.35
N TYR A 122 -10.38 7.87 -21.11
CA TYR A 122 -10.15 6.46 -21.45
C TYR A 122 -10.12 5.54 -20.23
N ALA A 123 -10.07 6.11 -19.02
CA ALA A 123 -10.11 5.36 -17.78
C ALA A 123 -11.35 4.44 -17.73
N SER A 124 -11.15 3.17 -17.37
CA SER A 124 -12.26 2.23 -17.15
C SER A 124 -13.09 2.59 -15.92
N ASP A 125 -12.47 3.23 -14.94
CA ASP A 125 -13.14 3.70 -13.73
C ASP A 125 -13.75 5.09 -13.96
N SER A 126 -15.08 5.14 -13.94
CA SER A 126 -15.90 6.35 -14.14
C SER A 126 -15.65 7.49 -13.14
N ARG A 127 -14.94 7.24 -12.03
CA ARG A 127 -14.57 8.29 -11.06
C ARG A 127 -13.48 9.22 -11.58
N PHE A 128 -12.69 8.76 -12.55
CA PHE A 128 -11.68 9.56 -13.23
C PHE A 128 -12.30 10.28 -14.43
N SER A 129 -11.99 11.55 -14.58
CA SER A 129 -12.36 12.35 -15.76
C SER A 129 -11.42 13.55 -15.89
N LEU A 130 -11.34 14.15 -17.06
CA LEU A 130 -10.67 15.43 -17.22
C LEU A 130 -11.59 16.59 -16.83
N ALA A 131 -11.06 17.53 -16.05
CA ALA A 131 -11.72 18.78 -15.67
C ALA A 131 -10.88 19.99 -16.11
N PHE A 132 -10.73 20.14 -17.43
CA PHE A 132 -9.94 21.23 -18.04
C PHE A 132 -10.43 22.60 -17.58
N GLU A 133 -9.50 23.44 -17.13
CA GLU A 133 -9.75 24.80 -16.69
C GLU A 133 -8.94 25.76 -17.55
N LYS A 134 -9.64 26.70 -18.17
CA LYS A 134 -9.01 27.70 -19.04
C LYS A 134 -8.07 28.61 -18.22
N PRO A 135 -6.95 29.07 -18.80
CA PRO A 135 -6.58 28.91 -20.21
C PRO A 135 -5.86 27.60 -20.53
N ASN A 136 -5.25 26.92 -19.55
CA ASN A 136 -4.25 25.89 -19.84
C ASN A 136 -4.04 24.85 -18.72
N ASP A 137 -5.00 24.67 -17.81
CA ASP A 137 -4.88 23.71 -16.70
C ASP A 137 -5.66 22.42 -17.00
N TRP A 138 -4.90 21.36 -17.29
CA TRP A 138 -5.40 20.03 -17.63
C TRP A 138 -5.59 19.20 -16.37
N ARG A 139 -6.61 19.53 -15.57
CA ARG A 139 -6.81 18.87 -14.27
C ARG A 139 -7.39 17.47 -14.43
N LEU A 140 -6.77 16.46 -13.82
CA LEU A 140 -7.38 15.16 -13.63
C LEU A 140 -8.25 15.18 -12.38
N LEU A 141 -9.54 14.93 -12.55
CA LEU A 141 -10.52 14.84 -11.48
C LEU A 141 -10.72 13.39 -11.04
N LEU A 142 -10.57 13.14 -9.74
CA LEU A 142 -10.97 11.93 -9.06
C LEU A 142 -12.10 12.25 -8.08
N ARG A 143 -13.32 11.78 -8.33
CA ARG A 143 -14.53 12.21 -7.56
C ARG A 143 -14.61 11.68 -6.12
N SER A 144 -14.12 10.47 -5.86
CA SER A 144 -14.22 9.82 -4.55
C SER A 144 -13.01 8.94 -4.31
N ALA A 145 -11.96 9.49 -3.71
CA ALA A 145 -10.69 8.81 -3.51
C ALA A 145 -10.83 7.56 -2.61
N THR A 146 -10.19 6.47 -3.02
CA THR A 146 -10.06 5.24 -2.23
C THR A 146 -8.59 4.98 -1.92
N GLU A 147 -8.30 4.16 -0.91
CA GLU A 147 -6.92 3.78 -0.58
C GLU A 147 -6.17 3.20 -1.79
N ARG A 148 -6.89 2.48 -2.66
CA ARG A 148 -6.36 1.89 -3.89
C ARG A 148 -5.97 2.92 -4.94
N ASP A 149 -6.39 4.17 -4.83
CA ASP A 149 -6.03 5.24 -5.78
C ASP A 149 -4.70 5.89 -5.45
N ALA A 150 -4.12 5.61 -4.28
CA ALA A 150 -2.80 6.10 -3.94
C ALA A 150 -1.76 5.62 -4.97
N GLY A 151 -0.77 6.46 -5.24
CA GLY A 151 0.31 6.16 -6.18
C GLY A 151 0.74 7.35 -7.03
N LEU A 152 1.50 7.05 -8.07
CA LEU A 152 2.08 8.04 -8.98
C LEU A 152 1.21 8.23 -10.22
N TYR A 153 0.90 9.49 -10.51
CA TYR A 153 0.19 9.94 -11.69
C TYR A 153 1.11 10.82 -12.50
N GLU A 154 1.00 10.77 -13.82
CA GLU A 154 1.83 11.55 -14.72
C GLU A 154 0.95 12.32 -15.67
N CYS A 155 1.21 13.63 -15.74
CA CYS A 155 0.77 14.47 -16.82
C CYS A 155 1.86 14.45 -17.89
N GLN A 156 1.53 13.95 -19.08
CA GLN A 156 2.47 13.82 -20.19
C GLN A 156 2.07 14.75 -21.34
N VAL A 157 3.03 15.39 -21.98
CA VAL A 157 2.85 16.13 -23.23
C VAL A 157 3.48 15.33 -24.35
N SER A 158 2.74 15.12 -25.44
CA SER A 158 3.15 14.32 -26.61
C SER A 158 4.25 14.97 -27.48
N ALA A 159 5.09 15.81 -26.88
CA ALA A 159 6.27 16.39 -27.53
C ALA A 159 7.31 15.30 -27.83
N HIS A 160 8.30 15.64 -28.64
CA HIS A 160 9.46 14.78 -28.90
C HIS A 160 10.75 15.49 -28.46
N PRO A 161 11.40 15.07 -27.36
CA PRO A 161 11.00 13.99 -26.44
C PRO A 161 9.76 14.35 -25.60
N PRO A 162 9.02 13.36 -25.06
CA PRO A 162 7.86 13.60 -24.21
C PRO A 162 8.23 14.38 -22.95
N LEU A 163 7.38 15.34 -22.56
CA LEU A 163 7.52 16.03 -21.28
C LEU A 163 6.63 15.32 -20.26
N ILE A 164 7.16 15.08 -19.06
CA ILE A 164 6.46 14.36 -18.00
C ILE A 164 6.52 15.19 -16.72
N ARG A 165 5.37 15.39 -16.09
CA ARG A 165 5.24 15.92 -14.73
C ARG A 165 4.57 14.88 -13.85
N THR A 166 5.14 14.64 -12.67
CA THR A 166 4.63 13.63 -11.74
C THR A 166 3.82 14.26 -10.60
N VAL A 167 2.79 13.53 -10.16
CA VAL A 167 1.97 13.85 -8.99
C VAL A 167 1.83 12.59 -8.14
N HIS A 168 2.24 12.67 -6.89
CA HIS A 168 2.06 11.58 -5.92
C HIS A 168 0.78 11.82 -5.11
N LEU A 169 -0.18 10.90 -5.24
CA LEU A 169 -1.41 10.92 -4.46
C LEU A 169 -1.28 9.95 -3.28
N ALA A 170 -1.44 10.48 -2.07
CA ALA A 170 -1.62 9.71 -0.85
C ALA A 170 -3.07 9.82 -0.38
N VAL A 171 -3.67 8.69 -0.02
CA VAL A 171 -5.03 8.65 0.54
C VAL A 171 -4.94 8.20 1.99
N SER A 172 -5.24 9.13 2.89
CA SER A 172 -5.25 8.93 4.33
C SER A 172 -6.57 8.31 4.78
N VAL A 173 -6.47 7.21 5.53
CA VAL A 173 -7.60 6.54 6.18
C VAL A 173 -7.50 6.84 7.68
N PRO A 174 -8.43 7.65 8.23
CA PRO A 174 -8.41 7.98 9.65
C PRO A 174 -8.56 6.73 10.51
N LYS A 175 -7.67 6.58 11.47
CA LYS A 175 -7.71 5.49 12.44
C LYS A 175 -8.16 6.06 13.77
N VAL A 176 -9.24 5.51 14.32
CA VAL A 176 -9.74 5.83 15.65
C VAL A 176 -9.45 4.62 16.53
N GLU A 177 -8.88 4.84 17.72
CA GLU A 177 -8.64 3.78 18.70
C GLU A 177 -8.84 4.30 20.11
N ILE A 178 -9.52 3.52 20.94
CA ILE A 178 -9.48 3.71 22.40
C ILE A 178 -8.26 2.93 22.90
N VAL A 179 -7.35 3.60 23.60
CA VAL A 179 -6.07 3.04 24.01
C VAL A 179 -5.95 2.92 25.51
N ASP A 180 -5.12 1.98 25.96
CA ASP A 180 -4.74 1.84 27.36
C ASP A 180 -3.58 2.78 27.75
N GLU A 181 -3.06 2.60 28.96
CA GLU A 181 -1.96 3.40 29.51
C GLU A 181 -0.65 3.22 28.74
N HIS A 182 -0.46 2.05 28.11
CA HIS A 182 0.71 1.72 27.29
C HIS A 182 0.52 2.12 25.82
N GLY A 183 -0.66 2.63 25.44
CA GLY A 183 -0.97 3.03 24.07
C GLY A 183 -1.43 1.87 23.18
N ALA A 184 -1.67 0.68 23.72
CA ALA A 184 -2.25 -0.44 22.98
C ALA A 184 -3.77 -0.31 22.90
N THR A 185 -4.41 -0.97 21.93
CA THR A 185 -5.88 -1.02 21.82
C THR A 185 -6.48 -1.54 23.12
N ALA A 186 -7.36 -0.74 23.74
CA ALA A 186 -7.96 -1.07 25.01
C ALA A 186 -8.94 -2.25 24.85
N GLY A 187 -8.74 -3.30 25.65
CA GLY A 187 -9.78 -4.28 25.94
C GLY A 187 -10.76 -3.76 27.00
N ASP A 188 -11.54 -4.66 27.59
CA ASP A 188 -12.51 -4.32 28.63
C ASP A 188 -11.84 -3.60 29.81
N LYS A 189 -12.45 -2.50 30.24
CA LYS A 189 -11.94 -1.66 31.34
C LYS A 189 -12.76 -1.87 32.60
N PHE A 190 -12.08 -2.02 33.72
CA PHE A 190 -12.70 -2.27 35.03
C PHE A 190 -12.38 -1.14 35.99
N TYR A 191 -13.40 -0.56 36.60
CA TYR A 191 -13.29 0.52 37.58
C TYR A 191 -14.00 0.14 38.87
N LYS A 192 -13.59 0.75 39.99
CA LYS A 192 -14.28 0.58 41.27
C LYS A 192 -15.41 1.60 41.39
N ALA A 193 -16.50 1.23 42.06
CA ALA A 193 -17.52 2.20 42.42
C ALA A 193 -16.91 3.34 43.24
N GLY A 194 -17.29 4.58 42.93
CA GLY A 194 -16.75 5.81 43.52
C GLY A 194 -15.48 6.34 42.85
N SER A 195 -14.77 5.56 42.02
CA SER A 195 -13.56 6.05 41.33
C SER A 195 -13.89 6.92 40.11
N THR A 196 -12.88 7.44 39.42
CA THR A 196 -13.04 8.16 38.15
C THR A 196 -12.77 7.22 36.98
N ILE A 197 -13.70 7.14 36.02
CA ILE A 197 -13.45 6.49 34.73
C ILE A 197 -12.66 7.46 33.86
N GLU A 198 -11.55 7.00 33.30
CA GLU A 198 -10.76 7.72 32.31
C GLU A 198 -10.59 6.86 31.05
N LEU A 199 -11.14 7.32 29.93
CA LEU A 199 -10.93 6.70 28.63
C LEU A 199 -10.16 7.65 27.72
N LYS A 200 -9.14 7.12 27.05
CA LYS A 200 -8.29 7.86 26.11
C LYS A 200 -8.55 7.34 24.70
N CYS A 201 -8.95 8.23 23.81
CA CYS A 201 -9.12 7.98 22.40
C CYS A 201 -8.04 8.72 21.61
N VAL A 202 -7.38 8.00 20.71
CA VAL A 202 -6.38 8.53 19.80
C VAL A 202 -6.93 8.40 18.39
N VAL A 203 -6.92 9.52 17.68
CA VAL A 203 -7.29 9.60 16.28
C VAL A 203 -6.06 9.99 15.47
N SER A 204 -5.71 9.20 14.46
CA SER A 204 -4.53 9.40 13.62
C SER A 204 -4.86 9.34 12.14
N ASN A 205 -3.89 9.68 11.29
CA ASN A 205 -4.00 9.71 9.82
C ASN A 205 -5.05 10.72 9.32
N ILE A 206 -5.04 11.91 9.91
CA ILE A 206 -5.88 13.03 9.48
C ILE A 206 -4.97 14.12 8.92
N PRO A 207 -5.02 14.43 7.60
CA PRO A 207 -4.14 15.40 6.97
C PRO A 207 -4.47 16.84 7.39
N GLN A 208 -5.74 17.14 7.67
CA GLN A 208 -6.19 18.39 8.29
C GLN A 208 -7.38 18.08 9.23
N PRO A 209 -7.24 18.24 10.55
CA PRO A 209 -8.33 17.97 11.48
C PRO A 209 -9.37 19.08 11.43
N THR A 210 -10.40 18.89 10.61
CA THR A 210 -11.60 19.74 10.57
C THR A 210 -12.73 19.20 11.45
N GLY A 211 -12.68 17.90 11.79
CA GLY A 211 -13.73 17.22 12.54
C GLY A 211 -13.53 17.26 14.05
N TYR A 212 -14.62 17.01 14.79
CA TYR A 212 -14.62 16.91 16.25
C TYR A 212 -14.79 15.45 16.72
N VAL A 213 -14.12 15.11 17.82
CA VAL A 213 -14.19 13.79 18.43
C VAL A 213 -15.43 13.69 19.32
N THR A 214 -16.24 12.67 19.10
CA THR A 214 -17.49 12.42 19.83
C THR A 214 -17.38 11.16 20.68
N TRP A 215 -17.73 11.28 21.96
CA TRP A 215 -17.90 10.19 22.90
C TRP A 215 -19.37 9.85 23.09
N ARG A 216 -19.70 8.57 23.07
CA ARG A 216 -21.05 8.07 23.40
C ARG A 216 -21.01 6.93 24.39
N HIS A 217 -22.04 6.82 25.21
CA HIS A 217 -22.35 5.64 26.04
C HIS A 217 -23.69 5.08 25.57
N GLY A 218 -23.66 3.91 24.94
CA GLY A 218 -24.80 3.43 24.16
C GLY A 218 -25.23 4.45 23.10
N THR A 219 -26.45 4.98 23.21
CA THR A 219 -27.00 6.00 22.30
C THR A 219 -26.77 7.44 22.75
N ARG A 220 -26.29 7.65 23.98
CA ARG A 220 -26.18 8.96 24.61
C ARG A 220 -24.84 9.61 24.31
N THR A 221 -24.86 10.81 23.73
CA THR A 221 -23.64 11.62 23.50
C THR A 221 -23.20 12.27 24.81
N LEU A 222 -21.92 12.12 25.17
CA LEU A 222 -21.38 12.56 26.46
C LEU A 222 -20.69 13.94 26.40
N ASN A 223 -20.29 14.40 25.21
CA ASN A 223 -19.49 15.61 25.04
C ASN A 223 -20.05 16.87 25.70
N TYR A 224 -21.37 17.01 25.74
CA TYR A 224 -22.08 18.19 26.24
C TYR A 224 -23.16 17.82 27.26
N ASP A 225 -23.05 16.63 27.84
CA ASP A 225 -24.08 16.07 28.70
C ASP A 225 -23.91 16.50 30.15
N THR A 226 -24.87 17.28 30.63
CA THR A 226 -24.88 17.83 31.99
C THR A 226 -25.80 17.06 32.94
N THR A 227 -26.61 16.13 32.44
CA THR A 227 -27.71 15.53 33.23
C THR A 227 -27.20 14.52 34.28
N ARG A 228 -26.07 13.86 34.03
CA ARG A 228 -25.43 12.94 34.99
C ARG A 228 -24.52 13.68 35.96
N GLY A 229 -23.91 14.80 35.54
CA GLY A 229 -22.93 15.56 36.30
C GLY A 229 -21.55 14.87 36.40
N GLY A 230 -20.46 15.62 36.52
CA GLY A 230 -19.11 15.06 36.66
C GLY A 230 -18.56 14.36 35.40
N ILE A 231 -19.15 14.64 34.23
CA ILE A 231 -18.60 14.25 32.92
C ILE A 231 -17.73 15.40 32.41
N SER A 232 -16.52 15.10 31.93
CA SER A 232 -15.65 16.06 31.27
C SER A 232 -14.97 15.42 30.07
N VAL A 233 -15.00 16.10 28.93
CA VAL A 233 -14.28 15.69 27.71
C VAL A 233 -13.24 16.75 27.40
N LYS A 234 -11.99 16.31 27.19
CA LYS A 234 -10.88 17.17 26.75
C LYS A 234 -10.33 16.63 25.46
N THR A 235 -10.25 17.46 24.42
CA THR A 235 -9.74 17.05 23.11
C THR A 235 -8.60 17.97 22.70
N ASP A 236 -7.43 17.38 22.52
CA ASP A 236 -6.22 18.02 22.04
C ASP A 236 -6.10 17.74 20.53
N MET A 237 -6.24 18.77 19.70
CA MET A 237 -6.03 18.66 18.25
C MET A 237 -4.55 18.88 17.91
N GLY A 238 -3.97 17.98 17.12
CA GLY A 238 -2.60 18.08 16.63
C GLY A 238 -2.55 18.15 15.10
N ALA A 239 -1.35 18.31 14.53
CA ALA A 239 -1.18 18.47 13.08
C ALA A 239 -1.60 17.24 12.25
N ALA A 240 -1.54 16.03 12.82
CA ALA A 240 -1.80 14.76 12.11
C ALA A 240 -2.89 13.89 12.76
N GLY A 241 -3.67 14.46 13.70
CA GLY A 241 -4.62 13.69 14.50
C GLY A 241 -5.18 14.45 15.69
N ALA A 242 -5.85 13.73 16.59
CA ALA A 242 -6.41 14.27 17.82
C ALA A 242 -6.32 13.25 18.96
N VAL A 243 -6.17 13.74 20.19
CA VAL A 243 -6.23 12.92 21.40
C VAL A 243 -7.38 13.44 22.25
N SER A 244 -8.39 12.60 22.47
CA SER A 244 -9.53 12.94 23.31
C SER A 244 -9.56 12.09 24.57
N ARG A 245 -9.85 12.71 25.72
CA ARG A 245 -9.98 12.05 27.01
C ARG A 245 -11.36 12.31 27.60
N LEU A 246 -12.05 11.24 27.95
CA LEU A 246 -13.33 11.26 28.65
C LEU A 246 -13.10 10.91 30.11
N TYR A 247 -13.61 11.77 31.00
CA TYR A 247 -13.59 11.60 32.44
C TYR A 247 -15.03 11.51 32.98
N ILE A 248 -15.29 10.53 33.83
CA ILE A 248 -16.56 10.38 34.56
C ILE A 248 -16.25 10.17 36.04
N ALA A 249 -16.50 11.20 36.86
CA ALA A 249 -16.22 11.17 38.30
C ALA A 249 -17.28 10.36 39.08
N ASN A 250 -16.93 9.81 40.25
CA ASN A 250 -17.85 9.06 41.11
C ASN A 250 -18.61 7.95 40.35
N ALA A 251 -17.86 7.01 39.77
CA ALA A 251 -18.37 5.94 38.94
C ALA A 251 -19.36 5.06 39.71
N ASN A 252 -20.46 4.68 39.08
CA ASN A 252 -21.46 3.78 39.65
C ASN A 252 -21.88 2.71 38.64
N LYS A 253 -22.67 1.73 39.08
CA LYS A 253 -23.08 0.60 38.25
C LYS A 253 -23.81 1.02 36.95
N LYS A 254 -24.51 2.16 36.94
CA LYS A 254 -25.20 2.69 35.73
C LYS A 254 -24.22 3.23 34.68
N ASP A 255 -23.00 3.58 35.06
CA ASP A 255 -21.96 4.01 34.14
C ASP A 255 -21.30 2.81 33.43
N SER A 256 -21.66 1.55 33.76
CA SER A 256 -21.18 0.38 33.02
C SER A 256 -21.82 0.29 31.63
N GLY A 257 -21.11 -0.30 30.68
CA GLY A 257 -21.61 -0.53 29.33
C GLY A 257 -20.61 -0.10 28.26
N ASN A 258 -21.12 0.10 27.05
CA ASN A 258 -20.30 0.31 25.87
C ASN A 258 -20.06 1.80 25.63
N TYR A 259 -18.79 2.18 25.61
CA TYR A 259 -18.34 3.53 25.30
C TYR A 259 -17.74 3.54 23.91
N SER A 260 -18.21 4.44 23.05
CA SER A 260 -17.66 4.62 21.71
C SER A 260 -17.02 5.99 21.54
N CYS A 261 -15.86 6.01 20.87
CA CYS A 261 -15.22 7.20 20.35
C CYS A 261 -15.36 7.22 18.83
N ALA A 262 -15.76 8.34 18.25
CA ALA A 262 -15.91 8.50 16.81
C ALA A 262 -15.45 9.89 16.35
N LEU A 263 -15.00 10.00 15.10
CA LEU A 263 -14.72 11.28 14.45
C LEU A 263 -15.93 11.67 13.60
N ALA A 264 -16.51 12.85 13.81
CA ALA A 264 -17.82 13.20 13.24
C ALA A 264 -17.90 13.14 11.69
N ASP A 265 -16.84 13.54 11.00
CA ASP A 265 -16.84 13.69 9.53
C ASP A 265 -16.40 12.41 8.78
N VAL A 266 -16.09 11.34 9.52
CA VAL A 266 -15.53 10.11 8.95
C VAL A 266 -16.24 8.93 9.60
N ALA A 267 -16.56 7.90 8.81
CA ALA A 267 -17.19 6.67 9.31
C ALA A 267 -16.26 5.79 10.19
N ALA A 268 -15.25 6.37 10.85
CA ALA A 268 -14.32 5.70 11.74
C ALA A 268 -14.77 5.85 13.20
N ALA A 269 -14.97 4.71 13.87
CA ALA A 269 -15.35 4.65 15.28
C ALA A 269 -14.79 3.39 15.95
N THR A 270 -14.61 3.47 17.27
CA THR A 270 -14.16 2.35 18.11
C THR A 270 -14.98 2.31 19.38
N MET A 271 -15.11 1.11 19.96
CA MET A 271 -15.89 0.87 21.17
C MET A 271 -15.09 0.08 22.20
N VAL A 272 -15.35 0.34 23.47
CA VAL A 272 -14.78 -0.40 24.61
C VAL A 272 -15.88 -0.69 25.63
N SER A 273 -15.84 -1.86 26.26
CA SER A 273 -16.74 -2.20 27.37
C SER A 273 -16.15 -1.71 28.69
N VAL A 274 -16.97 -1.05 29.50
CA VAL A 274 -16.60 -0.58 30.83
C VAL A 274 -17.45 -1.28 31.88
N HIS A 275 -16.79 -1.77 32.93
CA HIS A 275 -17.41 -2.46 34.05
C HIS A 275 -17.08 -1.76 35.36
N VAL A 276 -18.11 -1.34 36.11
CA VAL A 276 -17.94 -0.75 37.44
C VAL A 276 -18.28 -1.78 38.51
N LEU A 277 -17.29 -2.10 39.36
CA LEU A 277 -17.37 -3.12 40.39
C LEU A 277 -17.53 -2.49 41.78
N ASN A 278 -18.45 -3.01 42.60
CA ASN A 278 -18.56 -2.60 44.00
C ASN A 278 -17.45 -3.29 44.81
N GLY A 279 -16.71 -2.51 45.61
CA GLY A 279 -15.50 -2.95 46.30
C GLY A 279 -15.69 -3.87 47.51
N GLU A 280 -16.81 -4.60 47.63
CA GLU A 280 -17.14 -5.29 48.89
C GLU A 280 -16.67 -6.76 49.00
N ASN A 281 -16.13 -7.39 47.95
CA ASN A 281 -15.58 -8.76 48.10
C ASN A 281 -14.22 -8.93 47.39
N PRO A 282 -13.09 -8.88 48.12
CA PRO A 282 -11.83 -9.42 47.63
C PRO A 282 -11.73 -10.88 48.06
N ALA A 283 -12.16 -11.83 47.23
CA ALA A 283 -11.78 -13.23 47.43
C ALA A 283 -11.92 -14.09 46.16
N ALA A 284 -10.80 -14.26 45.48
CA ALA A 284 -10.41 -15.58 44.97
C ALA A 284 -8.88 -15.67 45.06
N MET A 285 -8.36 -15.52 46.29
CA MET A 285 -6.97 -15.87 46.59
C MET A 285 -6.95 -17.40 46.65
N GLN A 286 -6.47 -18.08 45.61
CA GLN A 286 -6.26 -19.53 45.65
C GLN A 286 -5.11 -19.82 46.62
N HIS A 287 -5.46 -20.17 47.85
CA HIS A 287 -4.54 -20.75 48.81
C HIS A 287 -4.43 -22.24 48.45
N GLY A 288 -3.43 -22.57 47.64
CA GLY A 288 -3.03 -23.95 47.40
C GLY A 288 -2.41 -24.53 48.66
N GLY A 289 -3.24 -25.02 49.57
CA GLY A 289 -2.85 -25.69 50.81
C GLY A 289 -3.17 -27.19 50.78
N THR A 290 -2.19 -27.98 50.36
CA THR A 290 -1.85 -29.36 50.77
C THR A 290 -2.93 -30.43 50.94
N THR A 291 -2.77 -31.55 50.21
CA THR A 291 -2.64 -32.90 50.80
C THR A 291 -1.95 -33.85 49.81
N ALA A 292 -0.77 -34.36 50.17
CA ALA A 292 -0.10 -35.46 49.48
C ALA A 292 -0.85 -36.79 49.76
N PRO A 293 -1.07 -37.68 48.77
CA PRO A 293 -1.60 -39.00 49.05
C PRO A 293 -0.46 -39.93 49.47
N ARG A 294 -0.54 -40.50 50.68
CA ARG A 294 0.24 -41.69 51.04
C ARG A 294 -0.32 -42.87 50.25
N ALA A 295 0.43 -43.36 49.27
CA ALA A 295 0.15 -44.61 48.59
C ALA A 295 0.54 -45.78 49.50
N THR A 296 -0.44 -46.41 50.14
CA THR A 296 -0.28 -47.75 50.74
C THR A 296 -0.67 -48.79 49.70
N PHE A 297 0.33 -49.44 49.11
CA PHE A 297 0.16 -50.67 48.32
C PHE A 297 -0.13 -51.83 49.27
N ILE A 298 -1.34 -52.37 49.22
CA ILE A 298 -1.66 -53.67 49.83
C ILE A 298 -1.66 -54.72 48.72
N PHE A 299 -0.67 -55.61 48.78
CA PHE A 299 -0.59 -56.86 48.04
C PHE A 299 -1.65 -57.83 48.56
N THR A 300 -2.49 -58.39 47.68
CA THR A 300 -3.10 -59.71 47.92
C THR A 300 -3.09 -60.55 46.64
N VAL A 301 -2.69 -61.80 46.83
CA VAL A 301 -2.29 -62.79 45.83
C VAL A 301 -3.48 -63.68 45.44
N VAL A 302 -3.58 -63.92 44.13
CA VAL A 302 -4.15 -65.03 43.33
C VAL A 302 -4.80 -66.20 44.08
N ILE A 303 -6.02 -66.59 43.65
CA ILE A 303 -6.38 -68.01 43.49
C ILE A 303 -7.09 -68.21 42.14
N SER A 304 -6.47 -69.03 41.31
CA SER A 304 -6.99 -69.60 40.07
C SER A 304 -7.97 -70.74 40.38
N LEU A 305 -9.11 -70.78 39.68
CA LEU A 305 -9.79 -72.04 39.41
C LEU A 305 -10.32 -72.04 37.98
N SER A 306 -9.74 -72.93 37.18
CA SER A 306 -10.21 -73.36 35.88
C SER A 306 -11.54 -74.11 36.02
N SER A 307 -12.49 -73.85 35.12
CA SER A 307 -13.15 -74.90 34.33
C SER A 307 -14.23 -74.35 33.40
N LEU A 308 -14.08 -74.70 32.11
CA LEU A 308 -15.10 -75.20 31.20
C LEU A 308 -16.46 -74.48 31.11
N LEU A 309 -16.75 -73.88 29.95
CA LEU A 309 -17.72 -74.43 28.97
C LEU A 309 -18.01 -73.40 27.85
N ARG A 310 -17.80 -73.86 26.61
CA ARG A 310 -18.23 -73.36 25.30
C ARG A 310 -17.43 -72.24 24.62
#